data_AF-A0A1S8X1L6-F1
#
_entry.id   AF-A0A1S8X1L6-F1
#
_cell.length_a   1.000
_cell.length_b   1.000
_cell.length_c   1.000
_cell.angle_alpha   90.00
_cell.angle_beta   90.00
_cell.angle_gamma   90.00
#
_symmetry.space_group_name_H-M   'P 1'
#
loop_
_entity.id
_entity.type
_entity.pdbx_description
1 polymer ?
#
loop_
_entity_poly.entity_id
_entity_poly.type
_entity_poly.pdbx_seq_one_letter_code
_entity_poly.pdbx_strand_id
1 'polypeptide(L)'
;MRDSRFAPITEDEFPHLTCSVSLLLHFEEGKHYQDWQIGVHGIRIEFVNEKGYHRTATYLPEVAHKQGWNHLETIDSLLRKGGYRGPISESLRQSIRLTRYRSEKLSVPATEYLRARQNGYIV
;
A
#
# COMPACT_ATOMS: atom_id res chain seq x y z
N MET A 1 15.70 -5.47 -11.11
CA MET A 1 14.74 -4.91 -10.13
C MET A 1 13.89 -3.84 -10.82
N ARG A 2 12.57 -3.77 -10.59
CA ARG A 2 11.67 -2.80 -11.26
C ARG A 2 11.19 -1.65 -10.35
N ASP A 3 11.67 -1.61 -9.11
CA ASP A 3 11.41 -0.51 -8.20
C ASP A 3 12.56 0.50 -8.28
N SER A 4 12.35 1.61 -8.99
CA SER A 4 13.38 2.63 -9.24
C SER A 4 13.76 3.47 -8.02
N ARG A 5 13.06 3.28 -6.89
CA ARG A 5 13.32 4.00 -5.65
C ARG A 5 14.54 3.45 -4.90
N PHE A 6 14.98 2.24 -5.24
CA PHE A 6 16.07 1.54 -4.58
C PHE A 6 17.08 1.02 -5.61
N ALA A 7 18.34 0.90 -5.22
CA ALA A 7 19.33 0.17 -6.00
C ALA A 7 18.95 -1.32 -6.06
N PRO A 8 19.36 -2.06 -7.11
CA PRO A 8 19.19 -3.51 -7.16
C PRO A 8 19.75 -4.21 -5.91
N ILE A 9 18.98 -5.17 -5.39
CA ILE A 9 19.39 -6.01 -4.27
C ILE A 9 20.67 -6.78 -4.63
N THR A 10 21.65 -6.73 -3.74
CA THR A 10 22.93 -7.45 -3.85
C THR A 10 22.89 -8.84 -3.21
N GLU A 11 23.86 -9.70 -3.53
CA GLU A 11 23.95 -11.04 -2.95
C GLU A 11 24.20 -11.02 -1.43
N ASP A 12 24.99 -10.06 -0.94
CA ASP A 12 25.27 -9.90 0.49
C ASP A 12 24.06 -9.41 1.29
N GLU A 13 23.20 -8.61 0.67
CA GLU A 13 21.94 -8.17 1.27
C GLU A 13 20.94 -9.33 1.37
N PHE A 14 20.94 -10.23 0.38
CA PHE A 14 19.88 -11.22 0.22
C PHE A 14 19.60 -12.08 1.47
N PRO A 15 20.58 -12.67 2.18
CA PRO A 15 20.34 -13.44 3.39
C PRO A 15 19.65 -12.66 4.52
N HIS A 16 19.75 -11.33 4.51
CA HIS A 16 19.19 -10.45 5.53
C HIS A 16 17.77 -9.96 5.18
N LEU A 17 17.25 -10.32 4.00
CA LEU A 17 15.93 -9.87 3.55
C LEU A 17 14.81 -10.81 4.00
N THR A 18 13.62 -10.23 4.12
CA THR A 18 12.36 -10.96 4.27
C THR A 18 11.49 -10.69 3.06
N CYS A 19 11.01 -11.75 2.41
CA CYS A 19 10.02 -11.64 1.36
C CYS A 19 8.63 -11.62 2.00
N SER A 20 7.77 -10.70 1.57
CA SER A 20 6.39 -10.64 2.02
C SER A 20 5.44 -10.63 0.84
N VAL A 21 4.40 -11.45 0.91
CA VAL A 21 3.28 -11.47 -0.05
C VAL A 21 2.03 -11.05 0.69
N SER A 22 1.26 -10.15 0.10
CA SER A 22 -0.02 -9.68 0.64
C SER A 22 -1.13 -9.97 -0.35
N LEU A 23 -2.07 -10.84 0.03
CA LEU A 23 -3.28 -11.13 -0.73
C LEU A 23 -4.35 -10.12 -0.35
N LEU A 24 -4.87 -9.39 -1.34
CA LEU A 24 -5.89 -8.38 -1.13
C LEU A 24 -7.27 -8.99 -1.34
N LEU A 25 -8.14 -8.88 -0.33
CA LEU A 25 -9.42 -9.58 -0.24
C LEU A 25 -10.54 -8.61 0.13
N HIS A 26 -11.78 -8.99 -0.15
CA HIS A 26 -12.99 -8.25 0.28
C HIS A 26 -12.98 -6.78 -0.15
N PHE A 27 -12.84 -6.52 -1.45
CA PHE A 27 -12.94 -5.16 -1.98
C PHE A 27 -14.38 -4.66 -1.87
N GLU A 28 -14.56 -3.52 -1.21
CA GLU A 28 -15.84 -2.87 -1.00
C GLU A 28 -15.72 -1.37 -1.30
N GLU A 29 -16.71 -0.81 -1.97
CA GLU A 29 -16.79 0.64 -2.14
C GLU A 29 -17.21 1.29 -0.82
N GLY A 30 -16.46 2.33 -0.41
CA GLY A 30 -16.75 3.11 0.78
C GLY A 30 -17.75 4.21 0.50
N LYS A 31 -18.60 4.51 1.48
CA LYS A 31 -19.63 5.57 1.39
C LYS A 31 -19.05 6.98 1.30
N HIS A 32 -17.89 7.18 1.90
CA HIS A 32 -17.12 8.43 1.89
C HIS A 32 -15.65 8.12 2.15
N TYR A 33 -14.77 9.12 1.99
CA TYR A 33 -13.32 8.95 2.09
C TYR A 33 -12.80 8.52 3.48
N GLN A 34 -13.66 8.51 4.50
CA GLN A 34 -13.35 8.04 5.86
C GLN A 34 -13.99 6.68 6.20
N ASP A 35 -14.74 6.07 5.29
CA ASP A 35 -15.49 4.82 5.51
C ASP A 35 -14.57 3.58 5.46
N TRP A 36 -13.59 3.55 6.36
CA TRP A 36 -12.64 2.45 6.54
C TRP A 36 -12.08 2.50 7.97
N GLN A 37 -11.39 1.45 8.39
CA GLN A 37 -10.88 1.30 9.75
C GLN A 37 -9.36 1.19 9.70
N ILE A 38 -8.68 2.09 10.41
CA ILE A 38 -7.22 2.12 10.50
C ILE A 38 -6.71 0.83 11.14
N GLY A 39 -5.67 0.24 10.53
CA GLY A 39 -5.08 -1.02 10.97
C GLY A 39 -5.84 -2.28 10.54
N VAL A 40 -7.04 -2.13 9.97
CA VAL A 40 -7.86 -3.26 9.49
C VAL A 40 -8.00 -3.23 7.97
N HIS A 41 -8.33 -2.06 7.42
CA HIS A 41 -8.58 -1.89 6.00
C HIS A 41 -7.40 -1.21 5.30
N GLY A 42 -7.01 -1.77 4.16
CA GLY A 42 -6.27 -1.06 3.14
C GLY A 42 -7.25 -0.25 2.29
N ILE A 43 -6.74 0.80 1.66
CA ILE A 43 -7.56 1.71 0.85
C ILE A 43 -6.93 1.91 -0.53
N ARG A 44 -7.78 1.93 -1.55
CA ARG A 44 -7.49 2.44 -2.88
C ARG A 44 -8.39 3.64 -3.12
N ILE A 45 -7.79 4.78 -3.43
CA ILE A 45 -8.52 5.99 -3.78
C ILE A 45 -8.43 6.24 -5.28
N GLU A 46 -9.48 6.80 -5.83
CA GLU A 46 -9.54 7.30 -7.19
C GLU A 46 -9.95 8.77 -7.16
N PHE A 47 -9.21 9.61 -7.88
CA PHE A 47 -9.41 11.05 -7.88
C PHE A 47 -8.95 11.65 -9.22
N VAL A 48 -9.34 12.90 -9.46
CA VAL A 48 -8.88 13.69 -10.60
C VAL A 48 -7.83 14.68 -10.10
N ASN A 49 -6.68 14.73 -10.75
CA ASN A 49 -5.63 15.66 -10.38
C ASN A 49 -5.87 17.08 -10.93
N GLU A 50 -5.00 18.03 -10.57
CA GLU A 50 -5.12 19.43 -11.01
C GLU A 50 -5.06 19.62 -12.54
N LYS A 51 -4.61 18.60 -13.27
CA LYS A 51 -4.51 18.61 -14.74
C LYS A 51 -5.69 17.88 -15.41
N GLY A 52 -6.71 17.47 -14.65
CA GLY A 52 -7.86 16.74 -15.16
C GLY A 52 -7.61 15.25 -15.42
N TYR A 53 -6.46 14.70 -15.04
CA TYR A 53 -6.17 13.29 -15.24
C TYR A 53 -6.69 12.45 -14.08
N HIS A 54 -7.31 11.32 -14.43
CA HIS A 54 -7.63 10.27 -13.46
C HIS A 54 -6.36 9.64 -12.87
N ARG A 55 -6.35 9.49 -11.55
CA ARG A 55 -5.27 8.90 -10.79
C ARG A 55 -5.83 7.95 -9.75
N THR A 56 -5.01 6.95 -9.42
CA THR A 56 -5.30 6.01 -8.34
C THR A 56 -4.09 5.92 -7.43
N ALA A 57 -4.35 5.66 -6.15
CA ALA A 57 -3.31 5.45 -5.17
C ALA A 57 -3.76 4.48 -4.09
N THR A 58 -2.83 3.67 -3.59
CA THR A 58 -3.14 2.60 -2.65
C THR A 58 -2.22 2.63 -1.43
N TYR A 59 -2.82 2.42 -0.26
CA TYR A 59 -2.14 2.04 0.97
C TYR A 59 -2.68 0.72 1.50
N LEU A 60 -1.77 -0.14 1.96
CA LEU A 60 -2.08 -1.39 2.65
C LEU A 60 -2.55 -1.12 4.09
N PRO A 61 -3.26 -2.07 4.74
CA PRO A 61 -3.83 -1.86 6.07
C PRO A 61 -2.84 -1.37 7.13
N GLU A 62 -1.58 -1.82 7.05
CA GLU A 62 -0.58 -1.47 8.06
C GLU A 62 -0.03 -0.05 7.95
N VAL A 63 -0.19 0.63 6.80
CA VAL A 63 0.54 1.89 6.54
C VAL A 63 0.07 3.02 7.45
N ALA A 64 -1.22 3.30 7.48
CA ALA A 64 -1.78 4.39 8.30
C ALA A 64 -1.49 4.16 9.79
N HIS A 65 -1.72 2.92 10.25
CA HIS A 65 -1.48 2.54 11.64
C HIS A 65 -0.01 2.72 12.06
N LYS A 66 0.94 2.23 11.24
CA LYS A 66 2.37 2.36 11.54
C LYS A 66 2.88 3.80 11.55
N GLN A 67 2.28 4.66 10.72
CA GLN A 67 2.63 6.08 10.70
C GLN A 67 1.95 6.89 11.81
N GLY A 68 0.98 6.29 12.53
CA GLY A 68 0.15 7.01 13.49
C GLY A 68 -0.81 8.01 12.84
N TRP A 69 -1.12 7.84 11.55
CA TRP A 69 -1.98 8.76 10.82
C TRP A 69 -3.45 8.51 11.11
N ASN A 70 -4.21 9.59 11.25
CA ASN A 70 -5.67 9.56 11.19
C ASN A 70 -6.18 9.48 9.73
N HIS A 71 -7.50 9.43 9.54
CA HIS A 71 -8.09 9.34 8.20
C HIS A 71 -7.74 10.52 7.29
N LEU A 72 -7.72 11.76 7.80
CA LEU A 72 -7.40 12.95 7.02
C LEU A 72 -5.94 12.92 6.57
N GLU A 73 -5.02 12.69 7.50
CA GLU A 73 -3.59 12.62 7.22
C GLU A 73 -3.26 11.51 6.22
N THR A 74 -3.93 10.34 6.36
CA THR A 74 -3.76 9.22 5.44
C THR A 74 -4.21 9.58 4.03
N ILE A 75 -5.37 10.22 3.89
CA ILE A 75 -5.95 10.59 2.59
C ILE A 75 -5.13 11.68 1.93
N ASP A 76 -4.72 12.69 2.67
CA ASP A 76 -3.87 13.77 2.16
C ASP A 76 -2.52 13.23 1.69
N SER A 77 -1.88 12.38 2.51
CA SER A 77 -0.65 11.66 2.14
C SER A 77 -0.85 10.82 0.87
N LEU A 78 -1.97 10.12 0.76
CA LEU A 78 -2.27 9.25 -0.37
C LEU A 78 -2.54 10.03 -1.67
N LEU A 79 -3.20 11.19 -1.59
CA LEU A 79 -3.36 12.15 -2.69
C LEU A 79 -1.99 12.65 -3.18
N ARG A 80 -1.10 13.05 -2.26
CA ARG A 80 0.27 13.48 -2.58
C ARG A 80 1.05 12.36 -3.27
N LYS A 81 0.96 11.13 -2.74
CA LYS A 81 1.58 9.94 -3.33
C LYS A 81 1.03 9.62 -4.72
N GLY A 82 -0.27 9.82 -4.94
CA GLY A 82 -0.93 9.67 -6.24
C GLY A 82 -0.63 10.80 -7.24
N GLY A 83 0.19 11.78 -6.84
CA GLY A 83 0.67 12.86 -7.70
C GLY A 83 -0.18 14.13 -7.69
N TYR A 84 -1.09 14.31 -6.73
CA TYR A 84 -1.83 15.56 -6.55
C TYR A 84 -0.93 16.66 -5.97
N ARG A 85 -0.78 17.78 -6.68
CA ARG A 85 0.12 18.88 -6.25
C ARG A 85 -0.61 20.14 -5.79
N GLY A 86 -1.92 20.23 -6.01
CA GLY A 86 -2.73 21.38 -5.60
C GLY A 86 -2.98 21.50 -4.08
N PRO A 87 -3.75 22.53 -3.66
CA PRO A 87 -4.29 22.61 -2.31
C PRO A 87 -5.34 21.50 -2.08
N ILE A 88 -5.28 20.84 -0.92
CA ILE A 88 -6.22 19.77 -0.58
C ILE A 88 -7.37 20.39 0.23
N SER A 89 -8.52 20.55 -0.40
CA SER A 89 -9.75 21.05 0.23
C SER A 89 -10.65 19.91 0.71
N GLU A 90 -11.60 20.21 1.58
CA GLU A 90 -12.62 19.23 1.99
C GLU A 90 -13.46 18.75 0.80
N SER A 91 -13.80 19.64 -0.14
CA SER A 91 -14.52 19.27 -1.36
C SER A 91 -13.74 18.28 -2.24
N LEU A 92 -12.41 18.38 -2.28
CA LEU A 92 -11.57 17.40 -2.96
C LEU A 92 -11.61 16.06 -2.24
N ARG A 93 -11.53 16.03 -0.91
CA ARG A 93 -11.63 14.76 -0.15
C ARG A 93 -12.98 14.09 -0.36
N GLN A 94 -14.06 14.86 -0.38
CA GLN A 94 -15.41 14.37 -0.63
C GLN A 94 -15.61 13.83 -2.06
N SER A 95 -14.85 14.31 -3.04
CA SER A 95 -14.94 13.82 -4.43
C SER A 95 -14.18 12.52 -4.69
N ILE A 96 -13.40 12.05 -3.71
CA ILE A 96 -12.65 10.78 -3.81
C ILE A 96 -13.62 9.61 -3.84
N ARG A 97 -13.45 8.72 -4.82
CA ARG A 97 -14.01 7.37 -4.74
C ARG A 97 -13.05 6.48 -3.96
N LEU A 98 -13.52 5.96 -2.82
CA LEU A 98 -12.73 5.09 -1.96
C LEU A 98 -13.19 3.64 -2.12
N THR A 99 -12.24 2.73 -2.32
CA THR A 99 -12.44 1.29 -2.16
C THR A 99 -11.62 0.81 -0.96
N ARG A 100 -12.25 0.21 0.02
CA ARG A 100 -11.58 -0.47 1.13
C ARG A 100 -11.41 -1.95 0.84
N TYR A 101 -10.40 -2.57 1.42
CA TYR A 101 -10.16 -4.01 1.33
C TYR A 101 -9.41 -4.49 2.56
N ARG A 102 -9.38 -5.80 2.78
CA ARG A 102 -8.54 -6.44 3.80
C ARG A 102 -7.35 -7.11 3.13
N SER A 103 -6.30 -7.40 3.89
CA SER A 103 -5.19 -8.18 3.36
C SER A 103 -4.74 -9.26 4.31
N GLU A 104 -4.42 -10.42 3.77
CA GLU A 104 -3.66 -11.46 4.46
C GLU A 104 -2.21 -11.39 4.02
N LYS A 105 -1.29 -11.33 4.98
CA LYS A 105 0.14 -11.18 4.73
C LYS A 105 0.89 -12.40 5.22
N LEU A 106 1.68 -12.99 4.34
CA LEU A 106 2.66 -14.00 4.67
C LEU A 106 4.06 -13.44 4.46
N SER A 107 5.00 -13.83 5.30
CA SER A 107 6.38 -13.37 5.24
C SER A 107 7.34 -14.50 5.55
N VAL A 108 8.38 -14.63 4.74
CA VAL A 108 9.40 -15.67 4.85
C VAL A 108 10.78 -15.02 4.76
N PRO A 109 11.68 -15.23 5.74
CA PRO A 109 13.05 -14.76 5.67
C PRO A 109 13.83 -15.52 4.58
N ALA A 110 14.75 -14.85 3.90
CA ALA A 110 15.55 -15.46 2.83
C ALA A 110 16.36 -16.66 3.33
N THR A 111 16.80 -16.64 4.59
CA THR A 111 17.49 -17.77 5.22
C THR A 111 16.65 -19.05 5.27
N GLU A 112 15.34 -18.94 5.48
CA GLU A 112 14.43 -20.09 5.47
C GLU A 112 14.29 -20.66 4.06
N TYR A 113 14.16 -19.79 3.06
CA TYR A 113 14.16 -20.19 1.64
C TYR A 113 15.47 -20.89 1.23
N LEU A 114 16.62 -20.36 1.63
CA LEU A 114 17.93 -20.96 1.35
C LEU A 114 18.06 -22.35 1.98
N ARG A 115 17.58 -22.53 3.22
CA ARG A 115 17.54 -23.83 3.90
C ARG A 115 16.62 -24.82 3.18
N ALA A 116 15.43 -24.39 2.75
CA ALA A 116 14.49 -25.24 2.03
C ALA A 116 15.07 -25.75 0.70
N ARG A 117 15.79 -24.89 -0.04
CA ARG A 117 16.49 -25.26 -1.28
C ARG A 117 17.63 -26.26 -1.05
N GLN A 118 18.39 -26.12 0.04
CA GLN A 118 19.44 -27.07 0.38
C GLN A 118 18.89 -28.46 0.74
N ASN A 119 17.67 -28.52 1.28
CA ASN A 119 16.99 -29.76 1.67
C ASN A 119 16.18 -30.42 0.54
N GLY A 120 16.33 -29.97 -0.72
CA GLY A 120 15.73 -30.62 -1.89
C GLY A 120 14.24 -30.34 -2.12
N TYR A 121 13.62 -29.43 -1.36
CA TYR A 121 12.26 -28.96 -1.66
C TYR A 121 12.32 -27.91 -2.78
N ILE A 122 11.68 -28.23 -3.90
CA ILE A 122 11.40 -27.28 -4.99
C ILE A 122 10.03 -26.67 -4.69
N VAL A 123 9.99 -25.35 -4.50
CA VAL A 123 8.74 -24.57 -4.45
C VAL A 123 8.32 -24.22 -5.86
#